data_AF-A0A328SDY2-F1
#
_entry.id   AF-A0A328SDY2-F1
#
_cell.length_a   1.000
_cell.length_b   1.000
_cell.length_c   1.000
_cell.angle_alpha   90.00
_cell.angle_beta   90.00
_cell.angle_gamma   90.00
#
_symmetry.space_group_name_H-M   'P 1'
#
loop_
_entity.id
_entity.type
_entity.pdbx_description
1 polymer ?
#
loop_
_entity_poly.entity_id
_entity_poly.type
_entity_poly.pdbx_seq_one_letter_code
_entity_poly.pdbx_strand_id
1 'polypeptide(L)'
;MTPKEGRSFRSSPIYDWMTEDVFLYFYKKNIMYSQVYNHQLWSGIELRVATPLHSEARRTFNKLRYLDPDFYERICEVFPDMYHADRYNAELVRKISFDEYEHSPKGLYKYIDDNYKGQQRDLAYSRIKTVIKRRFRKKIENPKDLFGSYPYLYLFEVLSAGRIKRAILPCTNITQKHFEFEGYTEKDYLNYTNARIESQNLKFS
;
A
#
# COMPACT_ATOMS: atom_id res chain seq x y z
N MET A 1 14.54 -19.33 -37.59
CA MET A 1 15.02 -18.52 -36.45
C MET A 1 15.12 -19.45 -35.25
N THR A 2 16.31 -19.99 -34.98
CA THR A 2 16.53 -20.94 -33.88
C THR A 2 16.64 -20.18 -32.55
N PRO A 3 16.01 -20.66 -31.46
CA PRO A 3 16.08 -19.98 -30.17
C PRO A 3 17.49 -20.14 -29.58
N LYS A 4 18.06 -19.05 -29.06
CA LYS A 4 19.32 -19.07 -28.30
C LYS A 4 19.13 -19.89 -27.03
N GLU A 5 20.01 -20.88 -26.82
CA GLU A 5 20.06 -21.74 -25.64
C GLU A 5 20.16 -20.90 -24.35
N GLY A 6 19.35 -21.25 -23.34
CA GLY A 6 19.48 -20.73 -21.98
C GLY A 6 18.40 -19.76 -21.47
N ARG A 7 17.37 -19.41 -22.25
CA ARG A 7 16.19 -18.70 -21.71
C ARG A 7 15.04 -19.67 -21.45
N SER A 8 14.79 -19.98 -20.18
CA SER A 8 13.52 -20.60 -19.78
C SER A 8 12.37 -19.62 -20.06
N PHE A 9 11.50 -19.95 -21.01
CA PHE A 9 10.23 -19.24 -21.17
C PHE A 9 9.32 -19.64 -20.01
N ARG A 10 9.05 -18.70 -19.10
CA ARG A 10 7.98 -18.85 -18.12
C ARG A 10 6.67 -18.49 -18.82
N SER A 11 6.01 -19.48 -19.43
CA SER A 11 4.61 -19.36 -19.79
C SER A 11 3.79 -19.84 -18.60
N SER A 12 2.96 -18.95 -18.05
CA SER A 12 2.00 -19.31 -17.03
C SER A 12 0.61 -19.24 -17.69
N PRO A 13 0.08 -20.35 -18.26
CA PRO A 13 -1.05 -20.34 -19.19
C PRO A 13 -2.37 -19.81 -18.63
N ILE A 14 -2.46 -19.63 -17.30
CA ILE A 14 -3.63 -19.07 -16.61
C ILE A 14 -3.61 -17.54 -16.56
N TYR A 15 -2.46 -16.88 -16.71
CA TYR A 15 -2.35 -15.43 -16.47
C TYR A 15 -2.78 -14.55 -17.66
N ASP A 16 -3.05 -15.14 -18.82
CA ASP A 16 -3.54 -14.42 -20.01
C ASP A 16 -5.08 -14.50 -20.15
N TRP A 17 -5.79 -15.05 -19.16
CA TRP A 17 -7.25 -15.16 -19.20
C TRP A 17 -7.89 -13.88 -18.69
N MET A 18 -8.81 -13.33 -19.48
CA MET A 18 -9.73 -12.29 -19.03
C MET A 18 -10.90 -12.93 -18.27
N THR A 19 -11.65 -12.12 -17.51
CA THR A 19 -12.82 -12.57 -16.74
C THR A 19 -13.83 -13.31 -17.64
N GLU A 20 -13.99 -12.83 -18.88
CA GLU A 20 -14.86 -13.42 -19.90
C GLU A 20 -14.39 -14.82 -20.32
N ASP A 21 -13.09 -15.06 -20.40
CA ASP A 21 -12.51 -16.37 -20.77
C ASP A 21 -12.80 -17.42 -19.67
N VAL A 22 -12.74 -17.01 -18.41
CA VAL A 22 -13.07 -17.86 -17.26
C VAL A 22 -14.54 -18.27 -17.29
N PHE A 23 -15.44 -17.32 -17.55
CA PHE A 23 -16.88 -17.62 -17.67
C PHE A 23 -17.19 -18.51 -18.87
N LEU A 24 -16.54 -18.26 -20.02
CA LEU A 24 -16.66 -19.10 -21.20
C LEU A 24 -16.18 -20.53 -20.92
N TYR A 25 -15.11 -20.69 -20.14
CA TYR A 25 -14.62 -21.99 -19.73
C TYR A 25 -15.60 -22.74 -18.82
N PHE A 26 -16.19 -22.07 -17.82
CA PHE A 26 -17.23 -22.67 -16.98
C PHE A 26 -18.41 -23.18 -17.79
N TYR A 27 -18.88 -22.37 -18.75
CA TYR A 27 -19.94 -22.77 -19.67
C TYR A 27 -19.53 -23.98 -20.52
N LYS A 28 -18.36 -23.93 -21.18
CA LYS A 28 -17.86 -25.02 -22.04
C LYS A 28 -17.59 -26.33 -21.29
N LYS A 29 -17.22 -26.25 -20.01
CA LYS A 29 -16.92 -27.41 -19.17
C LYS A 29 -18.09 -27.84 -18.28
N ASN A 30 -19.24 -27.19 -18.42
CA ASN A 30 -20.43 -27.43 -17.59
C ASN A 30 -20.12 -27.39 -16.08
N ILE A 31 -19.23 -26.47 -15.67
CA ILE A 31 -18.89 -26.26 -14.27
C ILE A 31 -19.94 -25.31 -13.70
N MET A 32 -20.61 -25.74 -12.63
CA MET A 32 -21.58 -24.87 -11.95
C MET A 32 -20.90 -23.63 -11.37
N TYR A 33 -21.51 -22.48 -11.64
CA TYR A 33 -21.13 -21.22 -11.04
C TYR A 33 -21.46 -21.21 -9.54
N SER A 34 -20.49 -20.81 -8.72
CA SER A 34 -20.67 -20.70 -7.26
C SER A 34 -21.33 -19.37 -6.89
N GLN A 35 -22.40 -19.43 -6.09
CA GLN A 35 -23.10 -18.23 -5.59
C GLN A 35 -22.20 -17.34 -4.71
N VAL A 36 -21.12 -17.89 -4.14
CA VAL A 36 -20.14 -17.14 -3.35
C VAL A 36 -19.51 -15.99 -4.17
N TYR A 37 -19.32 -16.19 -5.47
CA TYR A 37 -18.79 -15.14 -6.35
C TYR A 37 -19.75 -13.94 -6.48
N ASN A 38 -21.06 -14.17 -6.42
CA ASN A 38 -22.03 -13.08 -6.37
C ASN A 38 -21.85 -12.26 -5.09
N HIS A 39 -21.77 -12.92 -3.92
CA HIS A 39 -21.56 -12.21 -2.66
C HIS A 39 -20.23 -11.43 -2.64
N GLN A 40 -19.16 -11.98 -3.22
CA GLN A 40 -17.88 -11.29 -3.38
C GLN A 40 -18.00 -10.04 -4.26
N LEU A 41 -18.69 -10.17 -5.41
CA LEU A 41 -18.95 -9.07 -6.34
C LEU A 41 -19.73 -7.93 -5.66
N TRP A 42 -20.85 -8.26 -5.00
CA TRP A 42 -21.70 -7.27 -4.31
C TRP A 42 -21.03 -6.62 -3.11
N SER A 43 -20.07 -7.31 -2.47
CA SER A 43 -19.30 -6.79 -1.33
C SER A 43 -18.07 -5.95 -1.74
N GLY A 44 -17.85 -5.79 -3.05
CA GLY A 44 -16.68 -5.07 -3.59
C GLY A 44 -15.36 -5.72 -3.16
N ILE A 45 -15.30 -7.05 -3.16
CA ILE A 45 -14.11 -7.85 -2.85
C ILE A 45 -13.62 -8.47 -4.15
N GLU A 46 -12.30 -8.58 -4.30
CA GLU A 46 -11.74 -9.30 -5.44
C GLU A 46 -12.24 -10.74 -5.46
N LEU A 47 -12.62 -11.23 -6.64
CA LEU A 47 -13.03 -12.62 -6.87
C LEU A 47 -11.82 -13.54 -6.64
N ARG A 48 -11.63 -13.98 -5.41
CA ARG A 48 -10.54 -14.89 -5.03
C ARG A 48 -11.11 -16.23 -4.63
N VAL A 49 -10.44 -17.29 -5.10
CA VAL A 49 -10.73 -18.69 -4.77
C VAL A 49 -10.26 -19.04 -3.35
N ALA A 50 -9.36 -18.24 -2.77
CA ALA A 50 -8.76 -18.53 -1.47
C ALA A 50 -9.63 -18.04 -0.30
N THR A 51 -9.57 -18.79 0.80
CA THR A 51 -10.28 -18.52 2.06
C THR A 51 -9.99 -17.14 2.66
N PRO A 52 -10.98 -16.55 3.38
CA PRO A 52 -10.83 -15.27 4.09
C PRO A 52 -9.81 -15.28 5.23
N LEU A 53 -9.18 -16.43 5.52
CA LEU A 53 -8.11 -16.59 6.52
C LEU A 53 -6.71 -16.28 5.97
N HIS A 54 -6.58 -15.84 4.71
CA HIS A 54 -5.28 -15.42 4.21
C HIS A 54 -4.77 -14.17 4.95
N SER A 55 -3.44 -14.02 5.07
CA SER A 55 -2.83 -12.90 5.80
C SER A 55 -3.23 -11.51 5.29
N GLU A 56 -3.54 -11.38 3.99
CA GLU A 56 -4.09 -10.15 3.40
C GLU A 56 -5.59 -9.95 3.73
N ALA A 57 -6.35 -11.04 3.89
CA ALA A 57 -7.78 -11.03 4.15
C ALA A 57 -8.15 -10.67 5.60
N ARG A 58 -7.17 -10.65 6.52
CA ARG A 58 -7.35 -10.12 7.89
C ARG A 58 -7.86 -8.67 7.91
N ARG A 59 -7.54 -7.88 6.88
CA ARG A 59 -8.01 -6.49 6.73
C ARG A 59 -9.48 -6.37 6.34
N THR A 60 -10.08 -7.46 5.89
CA THR A 60 -11.46 -7.55 5.42
C THR A 60 -12.32 -8.44 6.31
N PHE A 61 -11.91 -8.66 7.56
CA PHE A 61 -12.68 -9.47 8.51
C PHE A 61 -14.12 -8.95 8.68
N ASN A 62 -14.30 -7.63 8.73
CA ASN A 62 -15.61 -6.98 8.72
C ASN A 62 -16.51 -7.38 7.56
N LYS A 63 -15.92 -7.64 6.39
CA LYS A 63 -16.67 -8.05 5.20
C LYS A 63 -17.12 -9.51 5.26
N LEU A 64 -16.49 -10.34 6.10
CA LEU A 64 -16.85 -11.74 6.24
C LEU A 64 -18.27 -11.92 6.75
N ARG A 65 -18.73 -11.01 7.62
CA ARG A 65 -20.11 -10.96 8.10
C ARG A 65 -21.15 -10.93 6.99
N TYR A 66 -20.82 -10.36 5.83
CA TYR A 66 -21.71 -10.28 4.67
C TYR A 66 -21.53 -11.46 3.69
N LEU A 67 -20.31 -12.01 3.61
CA LEU A 67 -19.99 -13.11 2.70
C LEU A 67 -20.45 -14.47 3.22
N ASP A 68 -20.19 -14.73 4.49
CA ASP A 68 -20.44 -16.00 5.17
C ASP A 68 -20.69 -15.73 6.67
N PRO A 69 -21.94 -15.43 7.04
CA PRO A 69 -22.30 -15.12 8.43
C PRO A 69 -22.03 -16.28 9.39
N ASP A 70 -22.30 -17.52 8.97
CA ASP A 70 -22.13 -18.71 9.79
C ASP A 70 -20.66 -18.95 10.11
N PHE A 71 -19.78 -18.77 9.13
CA PHE A 71 -18.34 -18.87 9.34
C PHE A 71 -17.79 -17.73 10.19
N TYR A 72 -18.31 -16.50 10.02
CA TYR A 72 -17.96 -15.37 10.89
C TYR A 72 -18.31 -15.65 12.35
N GLU A 73 -19.52 -16.15 12.63
CA GLU A 73 -19.97 -16.45 13.98
C GLU A 73 -19.10 -17.52 14.65
N ARG A 74 -18.79 -18.61 13.95
CA ARG A 74 -17.87 -19.65 14.45
C ARG A 74 -16.49 -19.12 14.80
N ILE A 75 -15.94 -18.19 14.02
CA ILE A 75 -14.65 -17.56 14.35
C ILE A 75 -14.77 -16.74 15.63
N CYS A 76 -15.84 -15.96 15.76
CA CYS A 76 -16.06 -15.12 16.92
C CYS A 76 -16.39 -15.91 18.20
N GLU A 77 -17.03 -17.07 18.08
CA GLU A 77 -17.22 -18.02 19.19
C GLU A 77 -15.87 -18.53 19.73
N VAL A 78 -14.94 -18.87 18.84
CA VAL A 78 -13.60 -19.34 19.22
C VAL A 78 -12.72 -18.19 19.71
N PHE A 79 -12.85 -17.01 19.11
CA PHE A 79 -12.06 -15.81 19.40
C PHE A 79 -12.96 -14.59 19.64
N PRO A 80 -13.54 -14.43 20.85
CA PRO A 80 -14.46 -13.33 21.16
C PRO A 80 -13.88 -11.92 20.93
N ASP A 81 -12.56 -11.77 21.08
CA ASP A 81 -11.84 -10.52 20.82
C ASP A 81 -12.02 -10.00 19.38
N MET A 82 -12.39 -10.88 18.45
CA MET A 82 -12.67 -10.50 17.06
C MET A 82 -13.88 -9.57 16.93
N TYR A 83 -14.89 -9.65 17.80
CA TYR A 83 -15.98 -8.67 17.82
C TYR A 83 -15.48 -7.27 18.14
N HIS A 84 -14.55 -7.15 19.10
CA HIS A 84 -13.95 -5.89 19.47
C HIS A 84 -13.04 -5.35 18.37
N ALA A 85 -12.21 -6.21 17.79
CA ALA A 85 -11.36 -5.85 16.67
C ALA A 85 -12.19 -5.35 15.48
N ASP A 86 -13.30 -6.02 15.16
CA ASP A 86 -14.19 -5.62 14.07
C ASP A 86 -14.81 -4.24 14.29
N ARG A 87 -15.36 -4.02 15.49
CA ARG A 87 -16.02 -2.77 15.86
C ARG A 87 -15.07 -1.58 15.96
N TYR A 88 -13.91 -1.77 16.59
CA TYR A 88 -13.04 -0.67 16.99
C TYR A 88 -11.85 -0.45 16.06
N ASN A 89 -11.53 -1.36 15.12
CA ASN A 89 -10.38 -1.14 14.22
C ASN A 89 -10.47 0.14 13.40
N ALA A 90 -11.68 0.58 13.02
CA ALA A 90 -11.88 1.85 12.31
C ALA A 90 -11.58 3.08 13.19
N GLU A 91 -11.84 2.97 14.50
CA GLU A 91 -11.61 4.04 15.48
C GLU A 91 -10.16 4.02 16.01
N LEU A 92 -9.51 2.87 16.00
CA LEU A 92 -8.11 2.66 16.40
C LEU A 92 -7.11 3.23 15.39
N VAL A 93 -7.55 3.98 14.36
CA VAL A 93 -6.67 4.83 13.57
C VAL A 93 -6.10 5.89 14.50
N ARG A 94 -5.02 5.52 15.21
CA ARG A 94 -4.23 6.42 16.03
C ARG A 94 -3.89 7.61 15.14
N LYS A 95 -4.39 8.78 15.50
CA LYS A 95 -3.87 10.05 15.01
C LYS A 95 -2.47 10.20 15.60
N ILE A 96 -1.51 9.55 14.96
CA ILE A 96 -0.10 9.74 15.30
C ILE A 96 0.25 11.12 14.77
N SER A 97 0.41 12.08 15.69
CA SER A 97 1.02 13.36 15.37
C SER A 97 2.54 13.19 15.41
N PHE A 98 3.23 13.87 14.50
CA PHE A 98 4.69 13.93 14.46
C PHE A 98 5.21 15.34 14.78
N ASP A 99 4.35 16.22 15.30
CA ASP A 99 4.65 17.64 15.55
C ASP A 99 5.77 17.83 16.59
N GLU A 100 6.03 16.81 17.42
CA GLU A 100 7.12 16.80 18.42
C GLU A 100 8.52 16.59 17.79
N TYR A 101 8.57 16.11 16.54
CA TYR A 101 9.81 15.89 15.82
C TYR A 101 10.05 17.03 14.84
N GLU A 102 11.32 17.40 14.67
CA GLU A 102 11.70 18.36 13.63
C GLU A 102 11.30 17.82 12.25
N HIS A 103 10.68 18.65 11.40
CA HIS A 103 10.24 18.26 10.06
C HIS A 103 11.42 18.19 9.06
N SER A 104 12.46 17.47 9.46
CA SER A 104 13.76 17.41 8.81
C SER A 104 14.39 16.01 8.96
N PRO A 105 15.52 15.74 8.30
CA PRO A 105 16.28 14.51 8.50
C PRO A 105 16.59 14.22 9.97
N LYS A 106 16.85 15.27 10.75
CA LYS A 106 17.21 15.14 12.17
C LYS A 106 16.03 14.60 12.98
N GLY A 107 14.82 15.09 12.74
CA GLY A 107 13.63 14.58 13.41
C GLY A 107 13.32 13.12 13.07
N LEU A 108 13.59 12.67 11.84
CA LEU A 108 13.48 11.25 11.49
C LEU A 108 14.46 10.39 12.29
N TYR A 109 15.71 10.82 12.45
CA TYR A 109 16.68 10.08 13.25
C TYR A 109 16.31 10.09 14.73
N LYS A 110 15.83 11.22 15.26
CA LYS A 110 15.31 11.30 16.63
C LYS A 110 14.13 10.34 16.85
N TYR A 111 13.17 10.30 15.92
CA TYR A 111 12.08 9.33 15.97
C TYR A 111 12.57 7.88 16.00
N ILE A 112 13.60 7.58 15.20
CA ILE A 112 14.20 6.24 15.19
C ILE A 112 14.82 5.92 16.56
N ASP A 113 15.54 6.87 17.16
CA ASP A 113 16.15 6.70 18.48
C ASP A 113 15.11 6.49 19.59
N ASP A 114 14.01 7.23 19.55
CA ASP A 114 12.97 7.18 20.57
C ASP A 114 12.13 5.89 20.47
N ASN A 115 11.92 5.35 19.26
CA ASN A 115 10.95 4.27 19.01
C ASN A 115 11.56 2.90 18.68
N TYR A 116 12.81 2.84 18.21
CA TYR A 116 13.45 1.60 17.78
C TYR A 116 14.66 1.21 18.62
N LYS A 117 14.88 -0.09 18.81
CA LYS A 117 16.01 -0.65 19.58
C LYS A 117 16.73 -1.76 18.83
N GLY A 118 18.02 -1.93 19.12
CA GLY A 118 18.86 -3.00 18.57
C GLY A 118 18.89 -3.03 17.04
N GLN A 119 18.82 -4.24 16.47
CA GLN A 119 18.91 -4.46 15.00
C GLN A 119 17.86 -3.69 14.19
N GLN A 120 16.67 -3.45 14.75
CA GLN A 120 15.62 -2.71 14.05
C GLN A 120 15.99 -1.23 13.90
N ARG A 121 16.68 -0.66 14.89
CA ARG A 121 17.19 0.72 14.86
C ARG A 121 18.21 0.86 13.73
N ASP A 122 19.21 -0.02 13.70
CA ASP A 122 20.28 0.03 12.68
C ASP A 122 19.71 -0.14 11.26
N LEU A 123 18.72 -1.02 11.11
CA LEU A 123 18.00 -1.19 9.85
C LEU A 123 17.26 0.09 9.46
N ALA A 124 16.49 0.69 10.37
CA ALA A 124 15.77 1.94 10.10
C ALA A 124 16.73 3.08 9.71
N TYR A 125 17.85 3.23 10.41
CA TYR A 125 18.91 4.18 10.08
C TYR A 125 19.45 3.99 8.67
N SER A 126 19.82 2.76 8.31
CA SER A 126 20.37 2.46 6.99
C SER A 126 19.37 2.79 5.88
N ARG A 127 18.08 2.46 6.07
CA ARG A 127 17.00 2.74 5.13
C ARG A 127 16.77 4.23 4.95
N ILE A 128 16.61 4.98 6.05
CA ILE A 128 16.39 6.43 6.00
C ILE A 128 17.59 7.13 5.37
N LYS A 129 18.81 6.74 5.70
CA LYS A 129 20.03 7.28 5.08
C LYS A 129 20.03 7.10 3.56
N THR A 130 19.65 5.92 3.07
CA THR A 130 19.54 5.66 1.62
C THR A 130 18.45 6.51 0.97
N VAL A 131 17.27 6.63 1.61
CA VAL A 131 16.15 7.38 1.06
C VAL A 131 16.45 8.88 1.01
N ILE A 132 17.03 9.44 2.05
CA ILE A 132 17.41 10.85 2.11
C ILE A 132 18.42 11.18 0.99
N LYS A 133 19.42 10.32 0.78
CA LYS A 133 20.36 10.49 -0.36
C LYS A 133 19.63 10.49 -1.71
N ARG A 134 18.67 9.58 -1.90
CA ARG A 134 17.86 9.52 -3.13
C ARG A 134 16.99 10.76 -3.31
N ARG A 135 16.38 11.25 -2.24
CA ARG A 135 15.58 12.48 -2.22
C ARG A 135 16.40 13.67 -2.72
N PHE A 136 17.59 13.90 -2.15
CA PHE A 136 18.45 15.01 -2.57
C PHE A 136 18.89 14.87 -4.02
N ARG A 137 19.30 13.67 -4.44
CA ARG A 137 19.70 13.41 -5.83
C ARG A 137 18.57 13.71 -6.82
N LYS A 138 17.35 13.22 -6.55
CA LYS A 138 16.19 13.47 -7.40
C LYS A 138 15.81 14.95 -7.47
N LYS A 139 15.97 15.69 -6.37
CA LYS A 139 15.71 17.13 -6.34
C LYS A 139 16.70 17.91 -7.22
N ILE A 140 17.95 17.43 -7.34
CA ILE A 140 18.95 17.98 -8.26
C ILE A 140 18.57 17.64 -9.71
N GLU A 141 18.19 16.38 -9.98
CA GLU A 141 17.81 15.92 -11.33
C GLU A 141 16.51 16.57 -11.83
N ASN A 142 15.54 16.79 -10.94
CA ASN A 142 14.27 17.43 -11.23
C ASN A 142 13.90 18.44 -10.13
N PRO A 143 14.27 19.72 -10.29
CA PRO A 143 13.97 20.77 -9.32
C PRO A 143 12.46 21.00 -9.09
N LYS A 144 11.59 20.58 -10.02
CA LYS A 144 10.13 20.65 -9.86
C LYS A 144 9.59 19.62 -8.85
N ASP A 145 10.33 18.55 -8.58
CA ASP A 145 10.01 17.57 -7.52
C ASP A 145 10.59 18.04 -6.18
N LEU A 146 9.84 18.87 -5.46
CA LEU A 146 10.23 19.49 -4.19
C LEU A 146 10.70 18.48 -3.12
N PHE A 147 10.15 17.27 -3.17
CA PHE A 147 10.40 16.21 -2.19
C PHE A 147 11.29 15.07 -2.71
N GLY A 148 11.70 15.10 -3.98
CA GLY A 148 12.35 13.95 -4.63
C GLY A 148 11.52 12.67 -4.51
N SER A 149 10.19 12.80 -4.49
CA SER A 149 9.21 11.72 -4.24
C SER A 149 9.20 11.13 -2.82
N TYR A 150 9.90 11.72 -1.83
CA TYR A 150 9.94 11.24 -0.43
C TYR A 150 9.69 12.38 0.59
N PRO A 151 8.44 12.84 0.76
CA PRO A 151 8.11 13.82 1.79
C PRO A 151 8.41 13.27 3.21
N TYR A 152 8.77 14.13 4.16
CA TYR A 152 9.13 13.73 5.52
C TYR A 152 7.94 13.12 6.27
N LEU A 153 6.74 13.68 6.13
CA LEU A 153 5.51 13.12 6.71
C LEU A 153 5.31 11.66 6.30
N TYR A 154 5.47 11.36 5.01
CA TYR A 154 5.40 9.99 4.50
C TYR A 154 6.46 9.07 5.12
N LEU A 155 7.69 9.57 5.34
CA LEU A 155 8.74 8.78 5.99
C LEU A 155 8.41 8.49 7.46
N PHE A 156 7.84 9.45 8.19
CA PHE A 156 7.32 9.23 9.54
C PHE A 156 6.18 8.20 9.57
N GLU A 157 5.25 8.25 8.61
CA GLU A 157 4.17 7.26 8.48
C GLU A 157 4.72 5.85 8.19
N VAL A 158 5.74 5.74 7.34
CA VAL A 158 6.40 4.46 7.03
C VAL A 158 7.12 3.89 8.26
N LEU A 159 7.81 4.75 9.02
CA LEU A 159 8.49 4.38 10.26
C LEU A 159 7.49 3.99 11.35
N SER A 160 6.45 4.78 11.61
CA SER A 160 5.43 4.46 12.62
C SER A 160 4.65 3.18 12.29
N ALA A 161 4.42 2.89 11.01
CA ALA A 161 3.80 1.65 10.57
C ALA A 161 4.73 0.42 10.62
N GLY A 162 6.00 0.56 11.02
CA GLY A 162 6.96 -0.54 11.10
C GLY A 162 7.37 -1.11 9.73
N ARG A 163 7.18 -0.36 8.63
CA ARG A 163 7.42 -0.83 7.25
C ARG A 163 8.90 -0.75 6.84
N ILE A 164 9.81 -1.03 7.77
CA ILE A 164 11.28 -0.89 7.59
C ILE A 164 11.97 -2.16 7.06
N LYS A 165 11.30 -3.31 7.12
CA LYS A 165 11.86 -4.59 6.65
C LYS A 165 12.08 -4.60 5.14
N ARG A 166 11.18 -3.97 4.38
CA ARG A 166 11.28 -3.82 2.92
C ARG A 166 11.92 -2.48 2.57
N ALA A 167 12.39 -2.35 1.32
CA ALA A 167 12.85 -1.07 0.83
C ALA A 167 11.69 -0.07 0.80
N ILE A 168 11.95 1.16 1.27
CA ILE A 168 10.97 2.24 1.24
C ILE A 168 10.81 2.70 -0.22
N LEU A 169 9.58 2.61 -0.72
CA LEU A 169 9.21 3.01 -2.07
C LEU A 169 8.91 4.52 -2.12
N PRO A 170 9.01 5.17 -3.30
CA PRO A 170 8.60 6.56 -3.45
C PRO A 170 7.10 6.71 -3.17
N CYS A 171 6.73 7.87 -2.62
CA CYS A 171 5.33 8.20 -2.41
C CYS A 171 4.64 8.49 -3.76
N THR A 172 3.61 7.69 -4.08
CA THR A 172 2.86 7.81 -5.34
C THR A 172 1.84 8.96 -5.30
N ASN A 173 1.24 9.18 -4.13
CA ASN A 173 0.15 10.11 -3.89
C ASN A 173 0.59 11.21 -2.91
N ILE A 174 1.23 12.25 -3.44
CA ILE A 174 1.59 13.43 -2.65
C ILE A 174 0.37 14.33 -2.51
N THR A 175 -0.11 14.46 -1.28
CA THR A 175 -1.24 15.31 -0.87
C THR A 175 -0.77 16.62 -0.24
N GLN A 176 -1.69 17.59 -0.12
CA GLN A 176 -1.47 18.89 0.53
C GLN A 176 -0.89 18.78 1.95
N LYS A 177 -1.28 17.76 2.74
CA LYS A 177 -0.76 17.53 4.10
C LYS A 177 0.77 17.39 4.13
N HIS A 178 1.37 16.84 3.08
CA HIS A 178 2.83 16.73 2.99
C HIS A 178 3.52 18.09 2.80
N PHE A 179 2.86 19.01 2.08
CA PHE A 179 3.34 20.37 1.89
C PHE A 179 3.26 21.16 3.19
N GLU A 180 2.09 21.13 3.83
CA GLU A 180 1.86 21.79 5.12
C GLU A 180 2.85 21.31 6.19
N PHE A 181 3.08 20.00 6.26
CA PHE A 181 4.04 19.42 7.20
C PHE A 181 5.47 19.92 6.98
N GLU A 182 5.91 20.12 5.74
CA GLU A 182 7.26 20.66 5.48
C GLU A 182 7.31 22.20 5.43
N GLY A 183 6.22 22.88 5.79
CA GLY A 183 6.15 24.35 5.83
C GLY A 183 5.93 25.02 4.46
N TYR A 184 5.50 24.28 3.45
CA TYR A 184 5.13 24.82 2.15
C TYR A 184 3.70 25.34 2.13
N THR A 185 3.42 26.26 1.20
CA THR A 185 2.10 26.89 1.06
C THR A 185 1.17 26.10 0.16
N GLU A 186 -0.14 26.39 0.24
CA GLU A 186 -1.14 25.84 -0.68
C GLU A 186 -0.83 26.17 -2.16
N LYS A 187 -0.24 27.34 -2.42
CA LYS A 187 0.20 27.72 -3.77
C LYS A 187 1.27 26.76 -4.31
N ASP A 188 2.19 26.31 -3.45
CA ASP A 188 3.23 25.36 -3.84
C ASP A 188 2.63 23.99 -4.20
N TYR A 189 1.59 23.58 -3.47
CA TYR A 189 0.84 22.36 -3.77
C TYR A 189 0.13 22.46 -5.14
N LEU A 190 -0.58 23.56 -5.39
CA LEU A 190 -1.27 23.79 -6.67
C LEU A 190 -0.29 23.83 -7.85
N ASN A 191 0.86 24.48 -7.68
CA ASN A 191 1.91 24.50 -8.70
C ASN A 191 2.45 23.11 -8.99
N TYR A 192 2.68 22.30 -7.95
CA TYR A 192 3.11 20.91 -8.09
C TYR A 192 2.08 20.04 -8.82
N THR A 193 0.79 20.17 -8.47
CA THR A 193 -0.28 19.40 -9.11
C THR A 193 -0.44 19.77 -10.57
N ASN A 194 -0.39 21.07 -10.90
CA ASN A 194 -0.50 21.54 -12.27
C ASN A 194 0.66 21.03 -13.13
N ALA A 195 1.90 21.13 -12.63
CA ALA A 195 3.08 20.60 -13.32
C ALA A 195 3.00 19.09 -13.56
N ARG A 196 2.40 18.34 -12.63
CA ARG A 196 2.18 16.89 -12.77
C ARG A 196 1.14 16.58 -13.84
N ILE A 197 0.02 17.31 -13.89
CA ILE A 197 -1.03 17.16 -14.90
C ILE A 197 -0.46 17.46 -16.30
N GLU A 198 0.27 18.57 -16.46
CA GLU A 198 0.93 18.92 -17.72
C GLU A 198 1.87 17.81 -18.22
N SER A 199 2.66 17.23 -17.31
CA SER A 199 3.58 16.12 -17.64
C SER A 199 2.87 14.82 -18.02
N GLN A 200 1.65 14.61 -17.54
CA GLN A 200 0.83 13.46 -17.90
C GLN A 200 0.21 13.66 -19.29
N ASN A 201 -0.33 14.85 -19.56
CA ASN A 201 -0.93 15.16 -20.86
C ASN A 201 0.08 15.08 -22.01
N LEU A 202 1.33 15.50 -21.81
CA LEU A 202 2.43 15.37 -22.78
C LEU A 202 2.82 13.92 -23.12
N LYS A 203 2.44 12.93 -22.30
CA LYS A 203 2.72 11.50 -22.55
C LYS A 203 1.64 10.82 -23.39
N PHE A 204 0.49 11.45 -23.55
CA PHE A 204 -0.65 10.93 -24.31
C PHE A 204 -0.94 11.73 -25.60
N SER A 205 -0.11 12.74 -25.90
CA SER A 205 -0.05 13.47 -27.17
C SER A 205 1.10 12.96 -28.03
#